data_AF-A0A821C5W9-F1
#
_entry.id   AF-A0A821C5W9-F1
#
_cell.length_a   1.000
_cell.length_b   1.000
_cell.length_c   1.000
_cell.angle_alpha   90.00
_cell.angle_beta   90.00
_cell.angle_gamma   90.00
#
_symmetry.space_group_name_H-M   'P 1'
#
loop_
_entity.id
_entity.type
_entity.pdbx_description
1 polymer ?
#
loop_
_entity_poly.entity_id
_entity_poly.type
_entity_poly.pdbx_seq_one_letter_code
_entity_poly.pdbx_strand_id
1 'polypeptide(L)'
;AVPTRCITVAKFPLIISVKIDRQKLSSSLDVIGETQVEQEEAGKDRGFFRVLNEIGIPRAHIDRSFFAAGGSSLNALLFVAKLHQIGFNDLTVEQNGQSCDLFSEHNSELQIIPLEQVDADEARGIVIESFANLGEIDVLAHRNCPELKVEYKHQTSAVFDSFWQDFVKGGLSFGVVMNDRRLVGISLSSDLMNEPSMEVATLPPLVAPLFVMTVAGENKLLEQVRSSNVLPQSIMHNYLSAVKPDVPSEWRVSIMYFIERHVLETASAKQFQAVLAANASSVTRQICEYVLKYDFNLVIHANQQYDLADTLLFPHALDQIMTISMKLLT
;
A
#
# COMPACT_ATOMS: atom_id res chain seq x y z
N ALA A 1 23.31 -6.66 27.56
CA ALA A 1 24.76 -6.60 27.28
C ALA A 1 25.01 -7.30 25.95
N VAL A 2 25.61 -6.61 24.98
CA VAL A 2 25.99 -7.19 23.69
C VAL A 2 27.37 -7.84 23.84
N PRO A 3 27.61 -9.08 23.36
CA PRO A 3 28.91 -9.73 23.51
C PRO A 3 30.00 -8.96 22.77
N THR A 4 31.15 -8.75 23.44
CA THR A 4 32.32 -8.08 22.85
C THR A 4 33.14 -8.95 21.90
N ARG A 5 32.86 -10.26 21.83
CA ARG A 5 33.50 -11.20 20.92
C ARG A 5 32.52 -12.27 20.46
N CYS A 6 32.42 -12.45 19.16
CA CYS A 6 31.73 -13.56 18.53
C CYS A 6 32.77 -14.40 17.77
N ILE A 7 32.72 -15.72 17.95
CA ILE A 7 33.57 -16.66 17.21
C ILE A 7 32.69 -17.60 16.41
N THR A 8 33.14 -17.98 15.22
CA THR A 8 32.46 -18.96 14.37
C THR A 8 33.12 -20.32 14.57
N VAL A 9 32.35 -21.32 14.99
CA VAL A 9 32.78 -22.71 15.06
C VAL A 9 32.07 -23.53 13.99
N ALA A 10 32.80 -24.40 13.29
CA ALA A 10 32.24 -25.22 12.22
C ALA A 10 31.18 -26.23 12.72
N LYS A 11 31.28 -26.66 13.98
CA LYS A 11 30.31 -27.56 14.63
C LYS A 11 30.33 -27.36 16.14
N PHE A 12 29.15 -27.33 16.78
CA PHE A 12 29.06 -27.26 18.23
C PHE A 12 29.48 -28.59 18.87
N PRO A 13 30.47 -28.61 19.78
CA PRO A 13 30.80 -29.81 20.53
C PRO A 13 29.71 -30.04 21.59
N LEU A 14 29.00 -31.15 21.48
CA LEU A 14 27.95 -31.54 22.42
C LEU A 14 28.38 -32.77 23.23
N ILE A 15 27.98 -32.83 24.50
CA ILE A 15 28.06 -34.05 25.32
C ILE A 15 26.83 -34.94 25.08
N ILE A 16 26.84 -36.17 25.59
CA ILE A 16 25.78 -37.18 25.37
C ILE A 16 24.37 -36.67 25.74
N SER A 17 24.27 -35.73 26.69
CA SER A 17 23.01 -35.08 27.07
C SER A 17 22.59 -33.94 26.13
N VAL A 18 23.25 -33.77 24.98
CA VAL A 18 22.98 -32.73 23.96
C VAL A 18 23.27 -31.31 24.46
N LYS A 19 23.90 -31.17 25.64
CA LYS A 19 24.41 -29.89 26.14
C LYS A 19 25.78 -29.58 25.54
N ILE A 20 26.13 -28.29 25.49
CA ILE A 20 27.42 -27.84 24.96
C ILE A 20 28.56 -28.32 25.87
N ASP A 21 29.54 -29.01 25.29
CA ASP A 21 30.80 -29.36 25.92
C ASP A 21 31.68 -28.10 26.01
N ARG A 22 31.61 -27.42 27.15
CA ARG A 22 32.29 -26.13 27.37
C ARG A 22 33.82 -26.28 27.34
N GLN A 23 34.38 -27.43 27.70
CA GLN A 23 35.82 -27.66 27.71
C GLN A 23 36.37 -27.83 26.29
N LYS A 24 35.67 -28.59 25.44
CA LYS A 24 36.04 -28.68 24.01
C LYS A 24 35.82 -27.37 23.25
N LEU A 25 34.81 -26.60 23.65
CA LEU A 25 34.59 -25.28 23.07
C LEU A 25 35.72 -24.32 23.45
N SER A 26 36.19 -24.34 24.71
CA SER A 26 37.29 -23.48 25.14
C SER A 26 38.63 -23.81 24.50
N SER A 27 38.96 -25.09 24.31
CA SER A 27 40.21 -25.47 23.63
C SER A 27 40.22 -25.16 22.13
N SER A 28 39.04 -24.96 21.52
CA SER A 28 38.92 -24.52 20.12
C SER A 28 39.19 -23.02 19.95
N LEU A 29 39.21 -22.23 21.04
CA LEU A 29 39.53 -20.80 21.01
C LEU A 29 41.03 -20.53 20.81
N ASP A 30 41.90 -21.42 21.29
CA ASP A 30 43.37 -21.22 21.25
C ASP A 30 43.97 -21.40 19.84
N VAL A 31 43.19 -21.89 18.87
CA VAL A 31 43.66 -22.22 17.50
C VAL A 31 43.39 -21.09 16.50
N ILE A 32 42.55 -20.11 16.84
CA ILE A 32 42.12 -19.07 15.89
C ILE A 32 42.99 -17.81 16.09
N GLY A 33 44.11 -17.77 15.36
CA GLY A 33 44.96 -16.58 15.26
C GLY A 33 44.20 -15.38 14.68
N GLU A 34 44.53 -14.20 15.18
CA GLU A 34 43.92 -12.92 14.81
C GLU A 34 43.94 -12.72 13.28
N THR A 35 42.76 -12.80 12.67
CA THR A 35 42.58 -12.33 11.29
C THR A 35 42.05 -10.90 11.39
N GLN A 36 42.85 -9.93 10.94
CA GLN A 36 42.40 -8.55 10.77
C GLN A 36 41.20 -8.55 9.82
N VAL A 37 40.07 -8.06 10.32
CA VAL A 37 38.85 -7.89 9.54
C VAL A 37 38.85 -6.46 9.00
N GLU A 38 38.94 -6.34 7.67
CA GLU A 38 38.61 -5.13 6.93
C GLU A 38 37.19 -4.68 7.29
N GLN A 39 37.04 -3.38 7.52
CA GLN A 39 35.85 -2.75 8.08
C GLN A 39 34.64 -2.79 7.12
N GLU A 40 33.55 -3.38 7.62
CA GLU A 40 32.15 -2.91 7.57
C GLU A 40 31.62 -2.20 6.30
N GLU A 41 31.29 -2.96 5.25
CA GLU A 41 30.19 -2.61 4.31
C GLU A 41 29.25 -3.80 3.97
N ALA A 42 29.56 -5.03 4.39
CA ALA A 42 28.98 -6.26 3.83
C ALA A 42 27.62 -6.74 4.41
N GLY A 43 26.93 -5.92 5.21
CA GLY A 43 25.71 -6.31 5.96
C GLY A 43 24.40 -6.01 5.23
N LYS A 44 24.27 -4.81 4.66
CA LYS A 44 23.05 -4.35 3.99
C LYS A 44 22.90 -5.02 2.62
N ASP A 45 23.89 -4.95 1.75
CA ASP A 45 23.83 -5.49 0.39
C ASP A 45 23.42 -6.96 0.33
N ARG A 46 23.91 -7.79 1.28
CA ARG A 46 23.50 -9.20 1.37
C ARG A 46 22.01 -9.40 1.65
N GLY A 47 21.44 -8.53 2.48
CA GLY A 47 20.01 -8.51 2.75
C GLY A 47 19.22 -8.17 1.49
N PHE A 48 19.63 -7.12 0.78
CA PHE A 48 19.00 -6.68 -0.47
C PHE A 48 19.00 -7.78 -1.56
N PHE A 49 20.18 -8.35 -1.84
CA PHE A 49 20.31 -9.41 -2.84
C PHE A 49 19.57 -10.70 -2.47
N ARG A 50 19.46 -11.01 -1.16
CA ARG A 50 18.66 -12.14 -0.70
C ARG A 50 17.19 -11.94 -1.04
N VAL A 51 16.64 -10.76 -0.75
CA VAL A 51 15.23 -10.46 -1.03
C VAL A 51 14.97 -10.45 -2.55
N LEU A 52 15.87 -9.91 -3.38
CA LEU A 52 15.76 -9.96 -4.85
C LEU A 52 15.67 -11.40 -5.36
N ASN A 53 16.51 -12.28 -4.81
CA ASN A 53 16.51 -13.69 -5.21
C ASN A 53 15.22 -14.41 -4.75
N GLU A 54 14.68 -14.08 -3.58
CA GLU A 54 13.43 -14.65 -3.06
C GLU A 54 12.20 -14.31 -3.91
N ILE A 55 12.19 -13.15 -4.56
CA ILE A 55 11.11 -12.73 -5.48
C ILE A 55 11.35 -13.16 -6.94
N GLY A 56 12.41 -13.94 -7.20
CA GLY A 56 12.73 -14.47 -8.51
C GLY A 56 13.50 -13.52 -9.43
N ILE A 57 14.16 -12.49 -8.91
CA ILE A 57 15.04 -11.60 -9.67
C ILE A 57 16.52 -11.92 -9.35
N PRO A 58 17.24 -12.60 -10.26
CA PRO A 58 18.66 -12.89 -10.09
C PRO A 58 19.52 -11.62 -9.99
N ARG A 59 20.58 -11.69 -9.18
CA ARG A 59 21.60 -10.63 -9.06
C ARG A 59 22.21 -10.21 -10.42
N ALA A 60 22.20 -11.09 -11.41
CA ALA A 60 22.69 -10.84 -12.76
C ALA A 60 21.81 -9.87 -13.59
N HIS A 61 20.65 -9.45 -13.07
CA HIS A 61 19.73 -8.54 -13.74
C HIS A 61 19.56 -7.20 -13.00
N ILE A 62 20.44 -6.89 -12.04
CA ILE A 62 20.37 -5.63 -11.27
C ILE A 62 20.72 -4.38 -12.09
N ASP A 63 21.34 -4.56 -13.25
CA ASP A 63 21.63 -3.52 -14.24
C ASP A 63 20.42 -3.17 -15.12
N ARG A 64 19.30 -3.89 -14.95
CA ARG A 64 18.03 -3.66 -15.63
C ARG A 64 17.03 -3.02 -14.67
N SER A 65 16.02 -2.33 -15.21
CA SER A 65 14.86 -1.95 -14.40
C SER A 65 14.19 -3.18 -13.78
N PHE A 66 13.56 -3.01 -12.61
CA PHE A 66 12.94 -4.09 -11.84
C PHE A 66 12.00 -4.95 -12.71
N PHE A 67 11.21 -4.31 -13.56
CA PHE A 67 10.30 -5.00 -14.48
C PHE A 67 11.02 -5.68 -15.65
N ALA A 68 12.05 -5.05 -16.22
CA ALA A 68 12.89 -5.67 -17.27
C ALA A 68 13.74 -6.85 -16.75
N ALA A 69 13.93 -6.94 -15.43
CA ALA A 69 14.55 -8.05 -14.73
C ALA A 69 13.59 -9.23 -14.45
N GLY A 70 12.34 -9.16 -14.92
CA GLY A 70 11.30 -10.17 -14.70
C GLY A 70 10.43 -9.94 -13.47
N GLY A 71 10.52 -8.76 -12.86
CA GLY A 71 9.66 -8.35 -11.75
C GLY A 71 8.20 -8.19 -12.16
N SER A 72 7.30 -8.42 -11.21
CA SER A 72 5.87 -8.11 -11.32
C SER A 72 5.50 -7.07 -10.27
N SER A 73 4.35 -6.41 -10.45
CA SER A 73 3.76 -5.49 -9.48
C SER A 73 3.68 -6.08 -8.07
N LEU A 74 3.29 -7.35 -7.97
CA LEU A 74 3.22 -8.09 -6.71
C LEU A 74 4.61 -8.35 -6.13
N ASN A 75 5.57 -8.72 -6.98
CA ASN A 75 6.94 -8.95 -6.55
C ASN A 75 7.63 -7.65 -6.12
N ALA A 76 7.32 -6.51 -6.76
CA ALA A 76 7.89 -5.19 -6.44
C ALA A 76 7.52 -4.76 -5.03
N LEU A 77 6.26 -4.97 -4.66
CA LEU A 77 5.78 -4.61 -3.34
C LEU A 77 6.22 -5.62 -2.28
N LEU A 78 6.22 -6.92 -2.62
CA LEU A 78 6.76 -7.97 -1.74
C LEU A 78 8.26 -7.75 -1.47
N PHE A 79 9.01 -7.30 -2.48
CA PHE A 79 10.41 -6.91 -2.37
C PHE A 79 10.57 -5.81 -1.34
N VAL A 80 9.83 -4.72 -1.50
CA VAL A 80 9.80 -3.57 -0.60
C VAL A 80 9.47 -3.99 0.83
N ALA A 81 8.40 -4.78 1.02
CA ALA A 81 7.97 -5.23 2.35
C ALA A 81 9.06 -6.07 3.04
N LYS A 82 9.68 -7.00 2.31
CA LYS A 82 10.75 -7.85 2.84
C LYS A 82 12.03 -7.05 3.12
N LEU A 83 12.36 -6.03 2.32
CA LEU A 83 13.46 -5.10 2.60
C LEU A 83 13.22 -4.37 3.93
N HIS A 84 12.02 -3.84 4.15
CA HIS A 84 11.68 -3.20 5.41
C HIS A 84 11.82 -4.12 6.64
N GLN A 85 11.41 -5.38 6.54
CA GLN A 85 11.55 -6.36 7.63
C GLN A 85 13.00 -6.58 8.06
N ILE A 86 13.95 -6.36 7.15
CA ILE A 86 15.39 -6.53 7.43
C ILE A 86 16.09 -5.18 7.71
N GLY A 87 15.32 -4.12 7.96
CA GLY A 87 15.81 -2.81 8.35
C GLY A 87 16.25 -1.91 7.19
N PHE A 88 15.89 -2.25 5.94
CA PHE A 88 16.01 -1.34 4.81
C PHE A 88 14.83 -0.39 4.79
N ASN A 89 15.06 0.84 5.22
CA ASN A 89 14.00 1.83 5.38
C ASN A 89 13.89 2.84 4.23
N ASP A 90 14.88 2.83 3.34
CA ASP A 90 14.95 3.72 2.20
C ASP A 90 14.89 2.86 0.93
N LEU A 91 13.81 3.04 0.17
CA LEU A 91 13.59 2.37 -1.11
C LEU A 91 14.22 3.15 -2.27
N THR A 92 14.82 4.29 -1.95
CA THR A 92 15.72 4.99 -2.85
C THR A 92 16.96 4.14 -3.01
N VAL A 93 17.08 3.43 -4.13
CA VAL A 93 18.33 2.76 -4.47
C VAL A 93 19.21 3.79 -5.17
N GLU A 94 20.29 4.22 -4.53
CA GLU A 94 21.32 5.00 -5.20
C GLU A 94 22.09 4.07 -6.17
N GLN A 95 21.89 4.23 -7.47
CA GLN A 95 22.80 3.68 -8.48
C GLN A 95 23.69 4.80 -9.01
N ASN A 96 25.01 4.65 -8.89
CA ASN A 96 25.99 5.59 -9.45
C ASN A 96 25.77 7.08 -9.07
N GLY A 97 25.26 7.36 -7.86
CA GLY A 97 24.95 8.72 -7.41
C GLY A 97 23.64 9.30 -7.96
N GLN A 98 22.79 8.49 -8.57
CA GLN A 98 21.42 8.83 -8.94
C GLN A 98 20.42 8.08 -8.05
N SER A 99 19.55 8.84 -7.39
CA SER A 99 18.40 8.34 -6.64
C SER A 99 17.39 7.73 -7.62
N CYS A 100 17.26 6.40 -7.63
CA CYS A 100 16.20 5.71 -8.35
C CYS A 100 15.05 5.42 -7.39
N ASP A 101 13.97 6.18 -7.52
CA ASP A 101 12.68 5.84 -6.94
C ASP A 101 12.06 4.73 -7.83
N LEU A 102 12.06 3.50 -7.31
CA LEU A 102 11.69 2.26 -8.02
C LEU A 102 10.31 2.30 -8.70
N PHE A 103 9.45 3.25 -8.32
CA PHE A 103 8.08 3.38 -8.85
C PHE A 103 7.90 4.64 -9.70
N SER A 104 8.95 5.41 -9.94
CA SER A 104 8.92 6.68 -10.67
C SER A 104 9.24 6.59 -12.16
N GLU A 105 9.53 5.40 -12.68
CA GLU A 105 10.04 5.17 -14.06
C GLU A 105 9.18 5.87 -15.13
N HIS A 106 7.87 5.99 -14.89
CA HIS A 106 6.91 6.60 -15.82
C HIS A 106 6.39 7.97 -15.41
N ASN A 107 6.87 8.55 -14.30
CA ASN A 107 6.31 9.82 -13.78
C ASN A 107 6.42 10.98 -14.78
N SER A 108 7.46 10.98 -15.63
CA SER A 108 7.62 11.99 -16.68
C SER A 108 6.59 11.89 -17.81
N GLU A 109 5.87 10.78 -17.89
CA GLU A 109 4.84 10.50 -18.89
C GLU A 109 3.42 10.78 -18.38
N LEU A 110 3.28 11.08 -17.09
CA LEU A 110 2.02 11.28 -16.39
C LEU A 110 1.83 12.77 -16.06
N GLN A 111 0.58 13.22 -16.18
CA GLN A 111 0.19 14.59 -15.88
C GLN A 111 -1.11 14.60 -15.09
N ILE A 112 -1.20 15.56 -14.15
CA ILE A 112 -2.41 15.83 -13.39
C ILE A 112 -3.29 16.78 -14.19
N ILE A 113 -4.59 16.45 -14.27
CA ILE A 113 -5.61 17.39 -14.72
C ILE A 113 -6.64 17.62 -13.62
N PRO A 114 -7.16 18.85 -13.47
CA PRO A 114 -8.27 19.13 -12.55
C PRO A 114 -9.49 18.26 -12.88
N LEU A 115 -10.25 17.86 -11.86
CA LEU A 115 -11.39 16.97 -12.06
C LEU A 115 -12.47 17.59 -12.97
N GLU A 116 -12.59 18.93 -13.02
CA GLU A 116 -13.49 19.65 -13.94
C GLU A 116 -13.20 19.38 -15.42
N GLN A 117 -11.97 18.95 -15.74
CA GLN A 117 -11.52 18.64 -17.10
C GLN A 117 -11.64 17.15 -17.44
N VAL A 118 -12.03 16.33 -16.47
CA VAL A 118 -12.20 14.88 -16.64
C VAL A 118 -13.61 14.59 -17.13
N ASP A 119 -13.72 13.77 -18.17
CA ASP A 119 -15.01 13.27 -18.62
C ASP A 119 -15.63 12.34 -17.56
N ALA A 120 -16.83 12.69 -17.09
CA ALA A 120 -17.48 11.99 -15.98
C ALA A 120 -17.84 10.54 -16.33
N ASP A 121 -18.20 10.26 -17.59
CA ASP A 121 -18.54 8.91 -18.03
C ASP A 121 -17.28 8.03 -18.10
N GLU A 122 -16.16 8.58 -18.57
CA GLU A 122 -14.86 7.88 -18.56
C GLU A 122 -14.37 7.61 -17.13
N ALA A 123 -14.42 8.63 -16.25
CA ALA A 123 -14.06 8.49 -14.84
C ALA A 123 -14.89 7.40 -14.14
N ARG A 124 -16.20 7.43 -14.35
CA ARG A 124 -17.12 6.42 -13.84
C ARG A 124 -16.78 5.03 -14.34
N GLY A 125 -16.45 4.90 -15.63
CA GLY A 125 -16.00 3.63 -16.20
C GLY A 125 -14.74 3.10 -15.51
N ILE A 126 -13.74 3.96 -15.27
CA ILE A 126 -12.51 3.58 -14.55
C ILE A 126 -12.83 3.08 -13.14
N VAL A 127 -13.64 3.84 -12.38
CA VAL A 127 -14.02 3.49 -11.00
C VAL A 127 -14.78 2.16 -11.00
N ILE A 128 -15.91 2.07 -11.71
CA ILE A 128 -16.76 0.88 -11.70
C ILE A 128 -15.99 -0.36 -12.11
N GLU A 129 -15.17 -0.30 -13.18
CA GLU A 129 -14.42 -1.48 -13.61
C GLU A 129 -13.30 -1.85 -12.63
N SER A 130 -12.66 -0.86 -11.98
CA SER A 130 -11.65 -1.10 -10.95
C SER A 130 -12.24 -1.81 -9.74
N PHE A 131 -13.37 -1.33 -9.20
CA PHE A 131 -13.99 -1.95 -8.03
C PHE A 131 -14.66 -3.28 -8.40
N ALA A 132 -15.53 -3.32 -9.41
CA ALA A 132 -16.32 -4.52 -9.72
C ALA A 132 -15.55 -5.68 -10.36
N ASN A 133 -14.30 -5.50 -10.81
CA ASN A 133 -13.51 -6.59 -11.39
C ASN A 133 -12.15 -6.79 -10.74
N LEU A 134 -11.51 -5.70 -10.30
CA LEU A 134 -10.15 -5.74 -9.78
C LEU A 134 -10.10 -5.54 -8.25
N GLY A 135 -11.18 -5.06 -7.64
CA GLY A 135 -11.28 -4.82 -6.21
C GLY A 135 -11.23 -6.12 -5.42
N GLU A 136 -10.17 -6.31 -4.64
CA GLU A 136 -9.96 -7.51 -3.82
C GLU A 136 -11.14 -7.76 -2.86
N ILE A 137 -11.73 -6.69 -2.33
CA ILE A 137 -12.87 -6.75 -1.41
C ILE A 137 -14.22 -6.71 -2.13
N ASP A 138 -14.35 -5.89 -3.17
CA ASP A 138 -15.60 -5.68 -3.91
C ASP A 138 -16.04 -6.93 -4.67
N VAL A 139 -15.08 -7.72 -5.14
CA VAL A 139 -15.36 -9.03 -5.76
C VAL A 139 -16.07 -9.99 -4.80
N LEU A 140 -15.86 -9.83 -3.50
CA LEU A 140 -16.55 -10.62 -2.47
C LEU A 140 -18.02 -10.22 -2.35
N ALA A 141 -18.37 -8.95 -2.60
CA ALA A 141 -19.74 -8.45 -2.53
C ALA A 141 -20.65 -9.11 -3.57
N HIS A 142 -20.13 -9.38 -4.77
CA HIS A 142 -20.88 -10.06 -5.83
C HIS A 142 -20.52 -11.54 -5.98
N ARG A 143 -19.62 -12.11 -5.16
CA ARG A 143 -19.24 -13.54 -5.10
C ARG A 143 -18.98 -14.21 -6.46
N ASN A 144 -18.44 -13.47 -7.43
CA ASN A 144 -18.32 -13.91 -8.83
C ASN A 144 -19.63 -14.41 -9.48
N CYS A 145 -20.79 -14.01 -8.97
CA CYS A 145 -22.09 -14.22 -9.59
C CYS A 145 -22.31 -13.15 -10.67
N PRO A 146 -22.45 -13.52 -11.95
CA PRO A 146 -22.57 -12.55 -13.05
C PRO A 146 -23.75 -11.59 -12.89
N GLU A 147 -24.91 -12.07 -12.41
CA GLU A 147 -26.09 -11.22 -12.22
C GLU A 147 -25.86 -10.20 -11.10
N LEU A 148 -25.32 -10.63 -9.95
CA LEU A 148 -24.99 -9.74 -8.84
C LEU A 148 -23.90 -8.75 -9.21
N LYS A 149 -22.97 -9.12 -10.10
CA LYS A 149 -21.93 -8.22 -10.58
C LYS A 149 -22.51 -7.09 -11.43
N VAL A 150 -23.48 -7.39 -12.30
CA VAL A 150 -24.19 -6.37 -13.07
C VAL A 150 -24.92 -5.41 -12.14
N GLU A 151 -25.62 -5.96 -11.14
CA GLU A 151 -26.33 -5.15 -10.14
C GLU A 151 -25.36 -4.31 -9.29
N TYR A 152 -24.23 -4.88 -8.85
CA TYR A 152 -23.20 -4.16 -8.12
C TYR A 152 -22.65 -2.99 -8.94
N LYS A 153 -22.32 -3.20 -10.22
CA LYS A 153 -21.88 -2.12 -11.13
C LYS A 153 -22.93 -0.99 -11.22
N HIS A 154 -24.20 -1.34 -11.35
CA HIS A 154 -25.30 -0.37 -11.40
C HIS A 154 -25.40 0.43 -10.10
N GLN A 155 -25.33 -0.24 -8.95
CA GLN A 155 -25.39 0.40 -7.64
C GLN A 155 -24.20 1.31 -7.37
N THR A 156 -22.97 0.88 -7.69
CA THR A 156 -21.76 1.71 -7.58
C THR A 156 -21.82 2.92 -8.51
N SER A 157 -22.37 2.76 -9.73
CA SER A 157 -22.62 3.87 -10.66
C SER A 157 -23.52 4.93 -10.04
N ALA A 158 -24.64 4.53 -9.44
CA ALA A 158 -25.59 5.45 -8.83
C ALA A 158 -24.99 6.23 -7.65
N VAL A 159 -24.17 5.57 -6.83
CA VAL A 159 -23.42 6.21 -5.74
C VAL A 159 -22.42 7.22 -6.31
N PHE A 160 -21.64 6.83 -7.32
CA PHE A 160 -20.67 7.72 -7.97
C PHE A 160 -21.33 8.98 -8.54
N ASP A 161 -22.43 8.81 -9.30
CA ASP A 161 -23.15 9.92 -9.94
C ASP A 161 -23.73 10.91 -8.90
N SER A 162 -24.09 10.41 -7.70
CA SER A 162 -24.64 11.23 -6.62
C SER A 162 -23.62 12.19 -6.00
N PHE A 163 -22.32 11.84 -6.02
CA PHE A 163 -21.26 12.63 -5.37
C PHE A 163 -20.29 13.32 -6.36
N TRP A 164 -20.38 13.01 -7.66
CA TRP A 164 -19.47 13.55 -8.66
C TRP A 164 -19.31 15.08 -8.57
N GLN A 165 -20.43 15.80 -8.47
CA GLN A 165 -20.40 17.27 -8.41
C GLN A 165 -19.76 17.82 -7.15
N ASP A 166 -19.81 17.09 -6.03
CA ASP A 166 -19.18 17.50 -4.79
C ASP A 166 -17.66 17.34 -4.88
N PHE A 167 -17.19 16.25 -5.50
CA PHE A 167 -15.76 16.05 -5.77
C PHE A 167 -15.18 17.11 -6.71
N VAL A 168 -15.94 17.48 -7.75
CA VAL A 168 -15.54 18.54 -8.69
C VAL A 168 -15.42 19.87 -7.97
N LYS A 169 -16.44 20.28 -7.21
CA LYS A 169 -16.43 21.56 -6.47
C LYS A 169 -15.38 21.62 -5.37
N GLY A 170 -15.01 20.47 -4.78
CA GLY A 170 -14.04 20.40 -3.70
C GLY A 170 -12.63 20.84 -4.11
N GLY A 171 -12.26 20.69 -5.39
CA GLY A 171 -10.94 21.09 -5.91
C GLY A 171 -9.76 20.33 -5.28
N LEU A 172 -10.04 19.16 -4.69
CA LEU A 172 -9.08 18.24 -4.09
C LEU A 172 -8.91 16.94 -4.91
N SER A 173 -9.90 16.66 -5.75
CA SER A 173 -9.92 15.49 -6.64
C SER A 173 -9.28 15.82 -7.98
N PHE A 174 -8.74 14.81 -8.66
CA PHE A 174 -8.02 15.01 -9.92
C PHE A 174 -8.02 13.77 -10.81
N GLY A 175 -7.80 13.98 -12.10
CA GLY A 175 -7.52 12.92 -13.08
C GLY A 175 -6.02 12.83 -13.37
N VAL A 176 -5.57 11.64 -13.77
CA VAL A 176 -4.22 11.39 -14.28
C VAL A 176 -4.31 11.02 -15.75
N VAL A 177 -3.63 11.78 -16.59
CA VAL A 177 -3.53 11.52 -18.03
C VAL A 177 -2.09 11.20 -18.41
N MET A 178 -1.91 10.45 -19.49
CA MET A 178 -0.60 10.35 -20.14
C MET A 178 -0.33 11.56 -21.03
N ASN A 179 0.89 11.68 -21.56
CA ASN A 179 1.29 12.73 -22.50
C ASN A 179 0.41 12.83 -23.75
N ASP A 180 -0.21 11.73 -24.19
CA ASP A 180 -1.17 11.69 -25.30
C ASP A 180 -2.59 12.15 -24.91
N ARG A 181 -2.77 12.66 -23.68
CA ARG A 181 -4.02 13.12 -23.07
C ARG A 181 -5.03 12.01 -22.74
N ARG A 182 -4.65 10.73 -22.85
CA ARG A 182 -5.50 9.61 -22.44
C ARG A 182 -5.61 9.55 -20.92
N LEU A 183 -6.84 9.51 -20.38
CA LEU A 183 -7.09 9.30 -18.96
C LEU A 183 -6.70 7.87 -18.56
N VAL A 184 -5.86 7.76 -17.54
CA VAL A 184 -5.32 6.48 -17.05
C VAL A 184 -5.55 6.29 -15.55
N GLY A 185 -5.91 7.32 -14.81
CA GLY A 185 -6.23 7.20 -13.39
C GLY A 185 -7.05 8.36 -12.87
N ILE A 186 -7.56 8.19 -11.66
CA ILE A 186 -8.40 9.16 -10.97
C ILE A 186 -8.21 9.04 -9.45
N SER A 187 -8.28 10.16 -8.76
CA SER A 187 -8.34 10.24 -7.29
C SER A 187 -9.51 11.14 -6.88
N LEU A 188 -10.36 10.64 -5.99
CA LEU A 188 -11.46 11.39 -5.41
C LEU A 188 -11.21 11.62 -3.93
N SER A 189 -11.08 12.89 -3.58
CA SER A 189 -10.77 13.35 -2.24
C SER A 189 -11.68 14.51 -1.81
N SER A 190 -11.88 14.64 -0.51
CA SER A 190 -12.64 15.71 0.14
C SER A 190 -11.91 16.24 1.37
N ASP A 191 -12.43 17.33 1.93
CA ASP A 191 -12.16 17.69 3.31
C ASP A 191 -13.08 16.86 4.22
N LEU A 192 -12.51 16.13 5.17
CA LEU A 192 -13.24 15.26 6.11
C LEU A 192 -14.35 16.01 6.87
N MET A 193 -14.17 17.31 7.11
CA MET A 193 -15.16 18.14 7.82
C MET A 193 -16.28 18.65 6.93
N ASN A 194 -16.13 18.56 5.61
CA ASN A 194 -17.06 19.09 4.62
C ASN A 194 -17.44 18.03 3.57
N GLU A 195 -17.55 16.79 4.03
CA GLU A 195 -17.98 15.66 3.21
C GLU A 195 -19.47 15.74 2.86
N PRO A 196 -19.87 15.27 1.67
CA PRO A 196 -21.27 15.20 1.32
C PRO A 196 -21.99 14.19 2.23
N SER A 197 -23.09 14.62 2.85
CA SER A 197 -23.85 13.77 3.77
C SER A 197 -24.75 12.80 3.02
N MET A 198 -24.80 11.54 3.48
CA MET A 198 -25.72 10.54 2.96
C MET A 198 -26.30 9.71 4.11
N GLU A 199 -27.60 9.44 4.04
CA GLU A 199 -28.25 8.55 5.00
C GLU A 199 -27.90 7.10 4.66
N VAL A 200 -27.43 6.34 5.65
CA VAL A 200 -27.08 4.92 5.45
C VAL A 200 -28.27 4.11 4.90
N ALA A 201 -29.51 4.48 5.23
CA ALA A 201 -30.71 3.84 4.73
C ALA A 201 -30.96 4.02 3.23
N THR A 202 -30.32 5.02 2.59
CA THR A 202 -30.43 5.26 1.14
C THR A 202 -29.33 4.58 0.34
N LEU A 203 -28.34 3.98 1.01
CA LEU A 203 -27.27 3.25 0.35
C LEU A 203 -27.80 2.00 -0.34
N PRO A 204 -27.37 1.72 -1.59
CA PRO A 204 -27.72 0.48 -2.26
C PRO A 204 -27.21 -0.74 -1.50
N PRO A 205 -27.99 -1.85 -1.43
CA PRO A 205 -27.73 -2.96 -0.52
C PRO A 205 -26.42 -3.73 -0.78
N LEU A 206 -25.91 -3.73 -2.02
CA LEU A 206 -24.64 -4.40 -2.33
C LEU A 206 -23.41 -3.54 -1.98
N VAL A 207 -23.58 -2.21 -1.87
CA VAL A 207 -22.51 -1.26 -1.57
C VAL A 207 -22.50 -0.89 -0.08
N ALA A 208 -23.67 -0.85 0.56
CA ALA A 208 -23.84 -0.40 1.94
C ALA A 208 -22.91 -1.11 2.95
N PRO A 209 -22.74 -2.45 2.93
CA PRO A 209 -21.87 -3.11 3.91
C PRO A 209 -20.41 -2.68 3.82
N LEU A 210 -19.90 -2.46 2.60
CA LEU A 210 -18.53 -1.99 2.39
C LEU A 210 -18.35 -0.57 2.91
N PHE A 211 -19.31 0.30 2.63
CA PHE A 211 -19.29 1.69 3.09
C PHE A 211 -19.32 1.78 4.62
N VAL A 212 -20.27 1.09 5.27
CA VAL A 212 -20.42 1.10 6.73
C VAL A 212 -19.17 0.54 7.42
N MET A 213 -18.61 -0.56 6.90
CA MET A 213 -17.38 -1.14 7.41
C MET A 213 -16.22 -0.16 7.32
N THR A 214 -16.08 0.52 6.19
CA THR A 214 -15.00 1.49 5.94
C THR A 214 -15.07 2.67 6.91
N VAL A 215 -16.26 3.27 7.04
CA VAL A 215 -16.52 4.38 7.98
C VAL A 215 -16.30 3.96 9.44
N ALA A 216 -16.69 2.74 9.82
CA ALA A 216 -16.42 2.22 11.16
C ALA A 216 -14.91 2.06 11.43
N GLY A 217 -14.15 1.60 10.43
CA GLY A 217 -12.70 1.52 10.49
C GLY A 217 -12.02 2.90 10.61
N GLU A 218 -12.45 3.87 9.80
CA GLU A 218 -11.98 5.26 9.85
C GLU A 218 -12.20 5.89 11.22
N ASN A 219 -13.41 5.78 11.77
CA ASN A 219 -13.71 6.28 13.09
C ASN A 219 -12.83 5.65 14.17
N LYS A 220 -12.61 4.33 14.11
CA LYS A 220 -11.74 3.61 15.03
C LYS A 220 -10.28 4.09 14.94
N LEU A 221 -9.78 4.35 13.73
CA LEU A 221 -8.44 4.92 13.55
C LEU A 221 -8.36 6.34 14.12
N LEU A 222 -9.34 7.19 13.85
CA LEU A 222 -9.40 8.56 14.37
C LEU A 222 -9.43 8.59 15.90
N GLU A 223 -10.13 7.65 16.54
CA GLU A 223 -10.09 7.48 18.00
C GLU A 223 -8.71 7.09 18.51
N GLN A 224 -8.00 6.18 17.82
CA GLN A 224 -6.63 5.81 18.16
C GLN A 224 -5.66 7.00 18.05
N VAL A 225 -5.76 7.77 16.97
CA VAL A 225 -4.94 8.98 16.77
C VAL A 225 -5.26 10.02 17.85
N ARG A 226 -6.54 10.22 18.18
CA ARG A 226 -6.98 11.10 19.26
C ARG A 226 -6.39 10.69 20.61
N SER A 227 -6.39 9.40 20.93
CA SER A 227 -5.80 8.89 22.17
C SER A 227 -4.29 9.12 22.28
N SER A 228 -3.63 9.39 21.15
CA SER A 228 -2.20 9.67 21.08
C SER A 228 -1.87 11.17 21.21
N ASN A 229 -2.86 12.05 21.41
CA ASN A 229 -2.73 13.52 21.46
C ASN A 229 -2.13 14.17 20.19
N VAL A 230 -2.30 13.54 19.02
CA VAL A 230 -1.81 14.07 17.72
C VAL A 230 -2.96 14.24 16.72
N LEU A 231 -4.21 14.42 17.20
CA LEU A 231 -5.36 14.53 16.27
C LEU A 231 -5.24 15.81 15.41
N PRO A 232 -5.11 15.66 14.09
CA PRO A 232 -5.05 16.80 13.18
C PRO A 232 -6.40 17.54 13.18
N GLN A 233 -6.35 18.86 13.05
CA GLN A 233 -7.55 19.71 12.96
C GLN A 233 -8.10 19.79 11.53
N SER A 234 -7.26 19.54 10.52
CA SER A 234 -7.64 19.50 9.11
C SER A 234 -7.14 18.19 8.49
N ILE A 235 -8.07 17.40 7.96
CA ILE A 235 -7.78 16.08 7.39
C ILE A 235 -8.37 16.05 5.97
N MET A 236 -7.51 15.81 4.98
CA MET A 236 -7.96 15.49 3.63
C MET A 236 -8.28 14.00 3.59
N HIS A 237 -9.50 13.65 3.20
CA HIS A 237 -9.92 12.28 3.06
C HIS A 237 -9.81 11.87 1.59
N ASN A 238 -8.90 10.93 1.29
CA ASN A 238 -8.82 10.26 -0.01
C ASN A 238 -9.72 9.03 0.01
N TYR A 239 -10.96 9.18 -0.47
CA TYR A 239 -11.94 8.10 -0.47
C TYR A 239 -11.55 6.95 -1.39
N LEU A 240 -11.13 7.30 -2.60
CA LEU A 240 -10.82 6.30 -3.61
C LEU A 240 -9.81 6.82 -4.61
N SER A 241 -8.95 5.91 -5.04
CA SER A 241 -8.05 6.09 -6.16
C SER A 241 -8.14 4.86 -7.06
N ALA A 242 -8.21 5.08 -8.36
CA ALA A 242 -8.43 4.03 -9.34
C ALA A 242 -7.55 4.25 -10.57
N VAL A 243 -7.10 3.15 -11.16
CA VAL A 243 -6.29 3.14 -12.38
C VAL A 243 -7.03 2.34 -13.44
N LYS A 244 -7.03 2.85 -14.67
CA LYS A 244 -7.76 2.25 -15.79
C LYS A 244 -7.34 0.78 -15.98
N PRO A 245 -8.29 -0.17 -16.06
CA PRO A 245 -7.99 -1.61 -16.10
C PRO A 245 -7.18 -2.09 -17.31
N ASP A 246 -7.24 -1.36 -18.43
CA ASP A 246 -6.55 -1.69 -19.68
C ASP A 246 -5.07 -1.29 -19.68
N VAL A 247 -4.62 -0.61 -18.62
CA VAL A 247 -3.22 -0.24 -18.42
C VAL A 247 -2.41 -1.48 -17.98
N PRO A 248 -1.22 -1.72 -18.56
CA PRO A 248 -0.35 -2.82 -18.16
C PRO A 248 -0.03 -2.83 -16.65
N SER A 249 0.24 -4.00 -16.09
CA SER A 249 0.32 -4.16 -14.62
C SER A 249 1.45 -3.35 -13.99
N GLU A 250 2.59 -3.27 -14.67
CA GLU A 250 3.76 -2.48 -14.29
C GLU A 250 3.44 -0.98 -14.23
N TRP A 251 2.65 -0.49 -15.17
CA TRP A 251 2.18 0.90 -15.21
C TRP A 251 1.17 1.18 -14.10
N ARG A 252 0.32 0.22 -13.73
CA ARG A 252 -0.69 0.43 -12.68
C ARG A 252 -0.08 0.74 -11.31
N VAL A 253 1.03 0.10 -10.96
CA VAL A 253 1.73 0.40 -9.69
C VAL A 253 2.36 1.79 -9.75
N SER A 254 3.02 2.12 -10.86
CA SER A 254 3.66 3.43 -11.04
C SER A 254 2.64 4.57 -11.03
N ILE A 255 1.49 4.39 -11.70
CA ILE A 255 0.39 5.36 -11.69
C ILE A 255 -0.22 5.47 -10.29
N MET A 256 -0.44 4.36 -9.59
CA MET A 256 -0.97 4.42 -8.22
C MET A 256 0.01 5.12 -7.27
N TYR A 257 1.30 4.85 -7.38
CA TYR A 257 2.34 5.56 -6.63
C TYR A 257 2.33 7.06 -6.95
N PHE A 258 2.22 7.42 -8.22
CA PHE A 258 2.09 8.81 -8.67
C PHE A 258 0.85 9.50 -8.10
N ILE A 259 -0.30 8.81 -8.11
CA ILE A 259 -1.55 9.30 -7.52
C ILE A 259 -1.37 9.56 -6.01
N GLU A 260 -0.91 8.56 -5.25
CA GLU A 260 -0.79 8.69 -3.79
C GLU A 260 0.21 9.78 -3.40
N ARG A 261 1.33 9.90 -4.13
CA ARG A 261 2.27 11.00 -3.92
C ARG A 261 1.60 12.35 -4.20
N HIS A 262 0.83 12.47 -5.27
CA HIS A 262 0.15 13.71 -5.60
C HIS A 262 -0.97 14.07 -4.61
N VAL A 263 -1.63 13.07 -4.01
CA VAL A 263 -2.57 13.26 -2.89
C VAL A 263 -1.85 13.95 -1.72
N LEU A 264 -0.68 13.45 -1.32
CA LEU A 264 0.13 14.06 -0.25
C LEU A 264 0.58 15.48 -0.61
N GLU A 265 1.06 15.70 -1.84
CA GLU A 265 1.46 17.02 -2.33
C GLU A 265 0.29 18.02 -2.33
N THR A 266 -0.89 17.58 -2.77
CA THR A 266 -2.12 18.38 -2.78
C THR A 266 -2.53 18.74 -1.36
N ALA A 267 -2.52 17.77 -0.44
CA ALA A 267 -2.88 17.98 0.95
C ALA A 267 -1.94 19.00 1.62
N SER A 268 -0.63 18.86 1.42
CA SER A 268 0.37 19.82 1.92
C SER A 268 0.18 21.21 1.31
N ALA A 269 0.00 21.31 -0.01
CA ALA A 269 -0.22 22.59 -0.70
C ALA A 269 -1.49 23.31 -0.24
N LYS A 270 -2.52 22.55 0.14
CA LYS A 270 -3.80 23.05 0.66
C LYS A 270 -3.82 23.18 2.18
N GLN A 271 -2.68 22.99 2.86
CA GLN A 271 -2.51 23.16 4.30
C GLN A 271 -3.36 22.22 5.17
N PHE A 272 -3.66 21.02 4.66
CA PHE A 272 -4.13 19.93 5.50
C PHE A 272 -3.01 19.46 6.42
N GLN A 273 -3.37 19.00 7.61
CA GLN A 273 -2.42 18.47 8.60
C GLN A 273 -2.28 16.94 8.48
N ALA A 274 -3.20 16.28 7.78
CA ALA A 274 -3.11 14.85 7.50
C ALA A 274 -3.90 14.43 6.26
N VAL A 275 -3.56 13.24 5.77
CA VAL A 275 -4.34 12.49 4.78
C VAL A 275 -4.87 11.21 5.43
N LEU A 276 -6.16 10.95 5.32
CA LEU A 276 -6.83 9.70 5.68
C LEU A 276 -7.16 8.93 4.39
N ALA A 277 -6.92 7.62 4.36
CA ALA A 277 -7.24 6.78 3.20
C ALA A 277 -7.60 5.34 3.60
N ALA A 278 -8.60 4.77 2.91
CA ALA A 278 -8.97 3.37 3.02
C ALA A 278 -8.31 2.54 1.90
N ASN A 279 -7.32 1.72 2.27
CA ASN A 279 -6.53 0.94 1.33
C ASN A 279 -7.04 -0.50 1.22
N ALA A 280 -7.94 -0.75 0.27
CA ALA A 280 -8.51 -2.09 0.03
C ALA A 280 -7.57 -3.01 -0.78
N SER A 281 -6.85 -2.46 -1.77
CA SER A 281 -5.96 -3.28 -2.60
C SER A 281 -4.63 -3.59 -1.89
N SER A 282 -4.04 -4.76 -2.15
CA SER A 282 -2.70 -5.10 -1.69
C SER A 282 -1.63 -4.11 -2.19
N VAL A 283 -1.85 -3.48 -3.36
CA VAL A 283 -0.95 -2.48 -3.94
C VAL A 283 -0.93 -1.20 -3.13
N THR A 284 -2.10 -0.58 -2.93
CA THR A 284 -2.23 0.67 -2.17
C THR A 284 -1.78 0.49 -0.72
N ARG A 285 -2.11 -0.64 -0.08
CA ARG A 285 -1.63 -0.96 1.28
C ARG A 285 -0.11 -0.92 1.37
N GLN A 286 0.58 -1.59 0.45
CA GLN A 286 2.03 -1.67 0.47
C GLN A 286 2.69 -0.33 0.09
N ILE A 287 2.11 0.44 -0.84
CA ILE A 287 2.57 1.80 -1.15
C ILE A 287 2.46 2.69 0.10
N CYS A 288 1.30 2.74 0.74
CA CYS A 288 1.07 3.60 1.90
C CYS A 288 1.94 3.19 3.10
N GLU A 289 1.98 1.91 3.45
CA GLU A 289 2.71 1.41 4.63
C GLU A 289 4.23 1.40 4.42
N TYR A 290 4.68 0.83 3.29
CA TYR A 290 6.09 0.55 3.08
C TYR A 290 6.81 1.55 2.18
N VAL A 291 6.14 2.30 1.32
CA VAL A 291 6.81 3.28 0.46
C VAL A 291 6.66 4.69 1.02
N LEU A 292 5.42 5.15 1.21
CA LEU A 292 5.09 6.52 1.65
C LEU A 292 5.07 6.71 3.17
N LYS A 293 5.23 5.61 3.93
CA LYS A 293 5.40 5.63 5.40
C LYS A 293 4.23 6.30 6.12
N TYR A 294 3.00 5.89 5.83
CA TYR A 294 1.84 6.36 6.59
C TYR A 294 2.02 6.02 8.07
N ASP A 295 1.77 7.00 8.94
CA ASP A 295 2.16 6.99 10.35
C ASP A 295 1.26 6.09 11.20
N PHE A 296 -0.03 6.05 10.87
CA PHE A 296 -0.99 5.18 11.54
C PHE A 296 -1.63 4.23 10.54
N ASN A 297 -1.75 2.95 10.92
CA ASN A 297 -2.31 1.90 10.09
C ASN A 297 -3.21 1.00 10.96
N LEU A 298 -4.49 0.94 10.62
CA LEU A 298 -5.47 0.03 11.23
C LEU A 298 -5.84 -1.05 10.23
N VAL A 299 -5.48 -2.29 10.57
CA VAL A 299 -5.82 -3.46 9.77
C VAL A 299 -7.27 -3.87 10.02
N ILE A 300 -8.05 -4.01 8.96
CA ILE A 300 -9.42 -4.52 8.99
C ILE A 300 -9.40 -6.00 8.61
N HIS A 301 -9.89 -6.82 9.54
CA HIS A 301 -9.91 -8.27 9.38
C HIS A 301 -11.28 -8.78 8.96
N ALA A 302 -11.32 -9.66 7.96
CA ALA A 302 -12.56 -10.25 7.43
C ALA A 302 -13.38 -10.98 8.49
N ASN A 303 -12.71 -11.76 9.34
CA ASN A 303 -13.32 -12.58 10.39
C ASN A 303 -13.98 -11.76 11.54
N GLN A 304 -13.82 -10.44 11.51
CA GLN A 304 -14.38 -9.50 12.48
C GLN A 304 -15.52 -8.65 11.90
N GLN A 305 -15.88 -8.85 10.63
CA GLN A 305 -16.89 -8.02 9.96
C GLN A 305 -18.23 -8.75 9.89
N TYR A 306 -19.21 -8.27 10.67
CA TYR A 306 -20.55 -8.84 10.76
C TYR A 306 -21.58 -7.80 10.33
N ASP A 307 -22.67 -8.26 9.70
CA ASP A 307 -23.84 -7.43 9.47
C ASP A 307 -24.70 -7.28 10.74
N LEU A 308 -25.78 -6.50 10.64
CA LEU A 308 -26.72 -6.27 11.75
C LEU A 308 -27.46 -7.53 12.21
N ALA A 309 -27.41 -8.62 11.44
CA ALA A 309 -28.00 -9.91 11.75
C ALA A 309 -26.95 -10.92 12.29
N ASP A 310 -25.78 -10.44 12.74
CA ASP A 310 -24.65 -11.26 13.20
C ASP A 310 -24.14 -12.27 12.16
N THR A 311 -24.33 -11.97 10.86
CA THR A 311 -23.80 -12.79 9.77
C THR A 311 -22.47 -12.24 9.29
N LEU A 312 -21.47 -13.12 9.16
CA LEU A 312 -20.15 -12.75 8.68
C LEU A 312 -20.23 -12.22 7.24
N LEU A 313 -19.76 -10.99 7.01
CA LEU A 313 -19.81 -10.30 5.72
C LEU A 313 -18.92 -10.99 4.67
N PHE A 314 -17.75 -11.44 5.08
CA PHE A 314 -16.73 -12.02 4.18
C PHE A 314 -16.28 -13.43 4.60
N PRO A 315 -17.16 -14.44 4.52
CA PRO A 315 -16.87 -15.79 5.02
C PRO A 315 -15.77 -16.54 4.27
N HIS A 316 -15.35 -16.03 3.11
CA HIS A 316 -14.33 -16.65 2.24
C HIS A 316 -13.09 -15.77 2.05
N ALA A 317 -13.01 -14.61 2.70
CA ALA A 317 -11.87 -13.74 2.58
C ALA A 317 -10.69 -14.24 3.43
N LEU A 318 -9.47 -13.93 2.97
CA LEU A 318 -8.27 -14.04 3.79
C LEU A 318 -8.34 -13.05 4.95
N ASP A 319 -7.56 -13.30 6.01
CA ASP A 319 -7.68 -12.62 7.30
C ASP A 319 -7.70 -11.09 7.17
N GLN A 320 -6.79 -10.48 6.40
CA GLN A 320 -6.76 -9.03 6.16
C GLN A 320 -7.40 -8.65 4.82
N ILE A 321 -8.35 -7.72 4.86
CA ILE A 321 -9.10 -7.25 3.67
C ILE A 321 -8.86 -5.78 3.32
N MET A 322 -8.41 -4.96 4.27
CA MET A 322 -8.19 -3.54 4.07
C MET A 322 -7.26 -3.00 5.17
N THR A 323 -6.57 -1.91 4.88
CA THR A 323 -5.89 -1.10 5.90
C THR A 323 -6.42 0.33 5.81
N ILE A 324 -6.95 0.86 6.91
CA ILE A 324 -7.21 2.30 7.01
C ILE A 324 -5.92 2.95 7.49
N SER A 325 -5.44 3.94 6.74
CA SER A 325 -4.14 4.57 6.99
C SER A 325 -4.28 6.07 7.14
N MET A 326 -3.44 6.66 8.00
CA MET A 326 -3.31 8.11 8.12
C MET A 326 -1.84 8.52 8.00
N LYS A 327 -1.59 9.52 7.15
CA LYS A 327 -0.30 10.21 7.03
C LYS A 327 -0.42 11.59 7.69
N LEU A 328 0.46 11.88 8.64
CA LEU A 328 0.63 13.22 9.19
C LEU A 328 1.51 14.07 8.25
N LEU A 329 1.12 15.33 8.06
CA LEU A 329 1.85 16.29 7.25
C LEU A 329 2.54 17.29 8.18
N THR A 330 3.85 17.46 8.02
CA THR A 330 4.70 18.35 8.83
C THR A 330 4.96 19.67 8.16
#